data_AF-A0A8B3M697-F1
#
_entry.id   AF-A0A8B3M697-F1
#
_cell.length_a   1.000
_cell.length_b   1.000
_cell.length_c   1.000
_cell.angle_alpha   90.00
_cell.angle_beta   90.00
_cell.angle_gamma   90.00
#
_symmetry.space_group_name_H-M   'P 1'
#
loop_
_entity.id
_entity.type
_entity.pdbx_description
1 polymer ?
#
loop_
_entity_poly.entity_id
_entity_poly.type
_entity_poly.pdbx_seq_one_letter_code
_entity_poly.pdbx_strand_id
1 'polypeptide(L)' 'MSTMNVLICQQPKELVWKQREIPIPGDNEALIKIKEGANKSLI' A
#
# COMPACT_ATOMS: atom_id res chain seq x y z
N MET A 1 7.61 6.10 12.43
CA MET A 1 6.83 6.23 11.19
C MET A 1 6.65 4.84 10.60
N SER A 2 5.42 4.45 10.26
CA SER A 2 5.12 3.12 9.69
C SER A 2 5.00 3.20 8.17
N THR A 3 5.50 2.19 7.47
CA THR A 3 5.55 2.14 6.00
C THR A 3 4.75 0.96 5.46
N MET A 4 4.20 1.07 4.25
CA MET A 4 3.56 -0.01 3.51
C MET A 4 4.28 -0.30 2.18
N ASN A 5 4.16 -1.54 1.70
CA ASN A 5 4.62 -1.93 0.37
C ASN A 5 3.57 -1.55 -0.67
N VAL A 6 3.99 -0.83 -1.72
CA VAL A 6 3.12 -0.37 -2.79
C VAL A 6 3.71 -0.79 -4.13
N LEU A 7 2.86 -1.33 -5.01
CA LEU A 7 3.22 -1.58 -6.39
C LEU A 7 2.92 -0.34 -7.23
N ILE A 8 3.94 0.25 -7.84
CA ILE A 8 3.82 1.53 -8.55
C ILE A 8 4.18 1.35 -10.02
N CYS A 9 3.34 1.84 -10.91
CA CYS A 9 3.64 1.99 -12.33
C CYS A 9 4.46 3.26 -12.54
N GLN A 10 5.78 3.12 -12.75
CA GLN A 10 6.65 4.29 -13.00
C GLN A 10 6.72 4.64 -14.49
N GLN A 11 6.70 3.62 -15.34
CA GLN A 11 6.65 3.75 -16.80
C GLN A 11 5.62 2.75 -17.34
N PRO A 12 5.07 2.97 -18.55
CA PRO A 12 4.16 2.00 -19.16
C PRO A 12 4.78 0.59 -19.15
N LYS A 13 4.02 -0.38 -18.65
CA LYS A 13 4.42 -1.80 -18.50
C LYS A 13 5.50 -2.09 -17.44
N GLU A 14 5.96 -1.09 -16.70
CA GLU A 14 6.93 -1.27 -15.61
C GLU A 14 6.28 -1.05 -14.24
N LEU A 15 6.05 -2.15 -13.52
CA LEU A 15 5.58 -2.15 -12.14
C LEU A 15 6.75 -2.40 -11.20
N VAL A 16 6.91 -1.53 -10.20
CA VAL A 16 8.01 -1.58 -9.23
C VAL A 16 7.47 -1.50 -7.82
N TRP A 17 7.94 -2.41 -6.96
CA TRP A 17 7.65 -2.36 -5.52
C TRP A 17 8.44 -1.24 -4.86
N LYS A 18 7.75 -0.41 -4.07
CA LYS A 18 8.37 0.63 -3.25
C LYS A 18 7.75 0.64 -1.86
N GLN A 19 8.57 0.98 -0.86
CA GLN A 19 8.07 1.32 0.47
C GLN A 19 7.63 2.79 0.49
N ARG A 20 6.48 3.05 1.09
CA ARG A 20 5.95 4.41 1.29
C ARG A 20 5.32 4.52 2.67
N GLU A 21 5.18 5.73 3.16
CA GLU A 21 4.44 5.98 4.39
C GLU A 21 2.97 5.57 4.23
N ILE A 22 2.39 5.07 5.30
CA ILE A 22 0.96 4.76 5.35
C ILE A 22 0.19 6.09 5.27
N PRO A 23 -0.77 6.25 4.33
CA PRO A 23 -1.53 7.48 4.20
C PRO A 23 -2.44 7.70 5.42
N ILE A 24 -2.65 8.96 5.76
CA ILE A 24 -3.62 9.37 6.78
C ILE A 24 -4.95 9.64 6.08
N PRO A 25 -6.04 8.92 6.42
CA PRO A 25 -7.34 9.15 5.80
C PRO A 25 -7.89 10.53 6.20
N GLY A 26 -8.58 11.20 5.28
CA GLY A 26 -9.33 12.42 5.58
C GLY A 26 -10.63 12.13 6.36
N ASP A 27 -11.40 13.19 6.66
CA ASP A 27 -12.58 13.12 7.55
C ASP A 27 -13.67 12.11 7.10
N ASN A 28 -13.78 11.84 5.80
CA ASN A 28 -14.76 10.93 5.21
C ASN A 28 -14.14 9.72 4.51
N GLU A 29 -12.88 9.39 4.83
CA GLU A 29 -12.16 8.26 4.25
C GLU A 29 -11.87 7.20 5.31
N ALA A 30 -11.63 5.96 4.87
CA ALA A 30 -11.22 4.87 5.73
C ALA A 30 -9.88 4.30 5.26
N LEU A 31 -8.97 4.06 6.20
CA LEU A 31 -7.74 3.33 5.93
C LEU A 31 -8.01 1.83 5.96
N ILE A 32 -7.92 1.17 4.81
CA ILE A 32 -8.21 -0.26 4.67
C ILE A 32 -6.91 -1.06 4.53
N LYS A 33 -6.75 -2.06 5.38
CA LYS A 33 -5.66 -3.05 5.27
C LYS A 33 -6.05 -4.15 4.28
N ILE A 34 -5.30 -4.27 3.19
CA ILE A 34 -5.44 -5.42 2.28
C ILE A 34 -4.82 -6.64 2.96
N LYS A 35 -5.64 -7.68 3.15
CA LYS A 35 -5.20 -9.00 3.59
C LYS A 35 -5.28 -9.94 2.39
N GLU A 36 -4.18 -10.60 2.07
CA GLU A 36 -4.24 -11.79 1.22
C GLU A 36 -4.77 -12.96 2.08
N GLY A 37 -5.49 -13.91 1.47
CA GLY A 37 -5.97 -15.11 2.18
C GLY A 37 -4.81 -15.85 2.86
N ALA A 38 -5.03 -16.26 4.12
CA ALA A 38 -4.11 -16.98 5.01
C ALA A 38 -2.65 -16.47 5.01
N ASN A 39 -2.36 -15.52 5.91
CA ASN A 39 -1.04 -15.27 6.49
C ASN A 39 0.03 -14.52 5.68
N LYS A 40 -0.34 -13.54 4.84
CA LYS A 40 0.57 -12.42 4.49
C LYS A 40 -0.16 -11.08 4.56
N SER A 41 0.16 -10.28 5.58
CA SER A 41 -0.24 -8.87 5.65
C SER A 41 0.71 -8.04 4.81
N LEU A 42 0.18 -7.13 3.97
CA LEU A 42 0.97 -6.21 3.15
C LEU A 42 1.24 -4.84 3.82
N ILE A 43 1.08 -4.76 5.12
CA ILE A 43 1.55 -3.65 5.97
C ILE A 43 2.48 -4.18 7.05
#